data_AF-A0A0S7ZLH2-F1
#
_entry.id   AF-A0A0S7ZLH2-F1
#
_cell.length_a   1.000
_cell.length_b   1.000
_cell.length_c   1.000
_cell.angle_alpha   90.00
_cell.angle_beta   90.00
_cell.angle_gamma   90.00
#
_symmetry.space_group_name_H-M   'P 1'
#
loop_
_entity.id
_entity.type
_entity.pdbx_description
1 polymer ?
#
loop_
_entity_poly.entity_id
_entity_poly.type
_entity_poly.pdbx_seq_one_letter_code
_entity_poly.pdbx_strand_id
1 'polypeptide(L)' 'MLTEDKKKMLEYYNEGLKLYKEMKFKEALKVFKIALKHDPQDGPTRLYIARCIELNKNPPPPDWDGVFTMTTK' A
#
# COMPACT_ATOMS: atom_id res chain seq x y z
N MET A 1 -10.43 -16.30 15.85
CA MET A 1 -10.01 -16.71 14.49
C MET A 1 -10.14 -15.51 13.57
N LEU A 2 -9.21 -15.33 12.63
CA LEU A 2 -9.35 -14.32 11.58
C LEU A 2 -10.47 -14.76 10.62
N THR A 3 -11.33 -13.82 10.21
CA THR A 3 -12.34 -14.07 9.18
C THR A 3 -11.67 -14.32 7.83
N GLU A 4 -12.35 -15.03 6.93
CA GLU A 4 -11.83 -15.27 5.58
C GLU A 4 -11.56 -13.96 4.81
N ASP A 5 -12.41 -12.94 4.98
CA ASP A 5 -12.16 -11.62 4.39
C ASP A 5 -10.92 -10.95 4.98
N LYS A 6 -10.68 -11.08 6.29
CA LYS A 6 -9.46 -10.52 6.89
C LYS A 6 -8.20 -11.23 6.37
N LYS A 7 -8.26 -12.55 6.11
CA LYS A 7 -7.16 -13.29 5.48
C LYS A 7 -6.89 -12.81 4.05
N LYS A 8 -7.93 -12.72 3.21
CA LYS A 8 -7.82 -12.21 1.84
C LYS A 8 -7.28 -10.78 1.80
N MET A 9 -7.76 -9.92 2.71
CA MET A 9 -7.22 -8.57 2.83
C MET A 9 -5.72 -8.60 3.11
N LEU A 10 -5.26 -9.42 4.07
CA LEU A 10 -3.84 -9.53 4.41
C LEU A 10 -2.99 -10.08 3.26
N GLU A 11 -3.52 -11.02 2.46
CA GLU A 11 -2.85 -11.54 1.26
C GLU A 11 -2.57 -10.41 0.25
N TYR A 12 -3.60 -9.66 -0.13
CA TYR A 12 -3.45 -8.53 -1.05
C TYR A 12 -2.61 -7.39 -0.42
N TYR A 13 -2.76 -7.14 0.88
CA TYR A 13 -1.94 -6.14 1.57
C TYR A 13 -0.44 -6.48 1.48
N ASN A 14 -0.06 -7.73 1.70
CA ASN A 14 1.32 -8.18 1.60
C ASN A 14 1.86 -8.12 0.16
N GLU A 15 1.04 -8.47 -0.83
CA GLU A 15 1.40 -8.31 -2.25
C GLU A 15 1.61 -6.83 -2.60
N GLY A 16 0.71 -5.95 -2.14
CA GLY A 16 0.82 -4.51 -2.31
C GLY A 16 2.09 -3.94 -1.67
N LEU A 17 2.48 -4.42 -0.48
CA LEU A 17 3.73 -4.03 0.18
C LEU A 17 4.97 -4.45 -0.61
N LYS A 18 4.97 -5.64 -1.23
CA LYS A 18 6.07 -6.08 -2.07
C LYS A 18 6.25 -5.14 -3.25
N LEU A 19 5.16 -4.84 -3.97
CA LEU A 19 5.17 -3.91 -5.10
C LEU A 19 5.58 -2.49 -4.68
N TYR A 20 5.11 -2.03 -3.52
CA TYR A 20 5.45 -0.74 -2.95
C TYR A 20 6.97 -0.61 -2.72
N LYS A 21 7.61 -1.64 -2.14
CA LYS A 21 9.07 -1.67 -1.92
C LYS A 21 9.86 -1.76 -3.23
N GLU A 22 9.27 -2.33 -4.27
CA GLU A 22 9.84 -2.33 -5.63
C GLU A 22 9.57 -1.02 -6.40
N MET A 23 9.04 0.02 -5.73
CA MET A 23 8.67 1.31 -6.33
C MET A 23 7.62 1.21 -7.46
N LYS A 24 6.91 0.07 -7.54
CA LYS A 24 5.82 -0.18 -8.49
C LYS A 24 4.51 0.38 -7.94
N PHE A 25 4.47 1.70 -7.72
CA PHE A 25 3.39 2.36 -6.97
C PHE A 25 2.03 2.27 -7.65
N LYS A 26 1.96 2.24 -9.00
CA LYS A 26 0.70 2.09 -9.74
C LYS A 26 0.12 0.69 -9.55
N GLU A 27 0.97 -0.33 -9.58
CA GLU A 27 0.61 -1.72 -9.36
C GLU A 27 0.20 -1.93 -7.89
N ALA A 28 1.03 -1.45 -6.96
CA ALA A 28 0.75 -1.50 -5.52
C ALA A 28 -0.61 -0.85 -5.20
N LEU A 29 -0.90 0.32 -5.76
CA LEU A 29 -2.18 1.02 -5.60
C LEU A 29 -3.39 0.15 -6.03
N LYS A 30 -3.27 -0.56 -7.15
CA LYS A 30 -4.35 -1.46 -7.63
C LYS A 30 -4.59 -2.59 -6.63
N VAL A 31 -3.51 -3.21 -6.15
CA VAL A 31 -3.59 -4.33 -5.20
C VAL A 31 -4.15 -3.88 -3.85
N PHE A 32 -3.69 -2.76 -3.30
CA PHE A 32 -4.24 -2.22 -2.06
C PHE A 32 -5.73 -1.87 -2.16
N LYS A 33 -6.19 -1.38 -3.32
CA LYS A 33 -7.64 -1.17 -3.55
C LYS A 33 -8.43 -2.48 -3.52
N ILE A 34 -7.84 -3.61 -3.91
CA ILE A 34 -8.48 -4.93 -3.78
C ILE A 34 -8.50 -5.35 -2.31
N ALA A 35 -7.40 -5.19 -1.57
CA ALA A 35 -7.35 -5.44 -0.13
C ALA A 35 -8.46 -4.69 0.63
N LEU A 36 -8.66 -3.41 0.30
CA LEU A 36 -9.67 -2.55 0.91
C LEU A 36 -11.12 -2.97 0.59
N LYS A 37 -11.36 -3.75 -0.47
CA LYS A 37 -12.70 -4.33 -0.73
C LYS A 37 -13.06 -5.42 0.27
N HIS A 38 -12.07 -6.14 0.79
CA HIS A 38 -12.26 -7.19 1.79
C HIS A 38 -12.34 -6.64 3.22
N ASP A 39 -11.62 -5.56 3.50
CA ASP A 39 -11.79 -4.81 4.75
C ASP A 39 -11.77 -3.30 4.48
N PRO A 40 -12.96 -2.69 4.25
CA PRO A 40 -13.07 -1.26 4.00
C PRO A 40 -12.59 -0.39 5.17
N GLN A 41 -12.46 -0.96 6.37
CA GLN A 41 -12.04 -0.28 7.59
C GLN A 41 -10.54 -0.41 7.86
N ASP A 42 -9.79 -1.15 7.04
CA ASP A 42 -8.35 -1.33 7.21
C ASP A 42 -7.55 -0.02 7.03
N GLY A 43 -7.13 0.55 8.17
CA GLY A 43 -6.36 1.79 8.24
C GLY A 43 -5.01 1.73 7.51
N PRO A 44 -4.18 0.69 7.73
CA PRO A 44 -2.91 0.52 7.03
C PRO A 44 -3.05 0.52 5.51
N THR A 45 -4.00 -0.24 4.96
CA THR A 45 -4.26 -0.28 3.51
C THR A 45 -4.60 1.10 2.96
N ARG A 46 -5.48 1.87 3.63
CA ARG A 46 -5.78 3.26 3.23
C ARG A 46 -4.54 4.16 3.24
N LEU A 47 -3.70 4.04 4.27
CA LEU A 47 -2.45 4.79 4.36
C LEU A 47 -1.53 4.49 3.17
N TYR A 48 -1.33 3.21 2.83
CA TYR A 48 -0.47 2.84 1.71
C TYR A 48 -1.06 3.24 0.36
N ILE A 49 -2.39 3.27 0.19
CA ILE A 49 -3.05 3.86 -0.99
C ILE A 49 -2.65 5.33 -1.14
N ALA A 50 -2.76 6.11 -0.07
CA ALA A 50 -2.40 7.53 -0.10
C ALA A 50 -0.91 7.72 -0.45
N ARG A 51 -0.01 6.94 0.18
CA ARG A 51 1.43 6.95 -0.12
C ARG A 51 1.72 6.57 -1.56
N CYS A 52 1.07 5.55 -2.12
CA CYS A 52 1.25 5.17 -3.53
C CYS A 52 0.86 6.32 -4.47
N ILE A 53 -0.21 7.06 -4.16
CA ILE A 53 -0.64 8.20 -4.97
C ILE A 53 0.40 9.32 -4.90
N GLU A 54 0.94 9.60 -3.73
CA GLU A 54 1.95 10.65 -3.52
C GLU A 54 3.29 10.28 -4.17
N LEU A 55 3.81 9.09 -3.91
CA LEU A 55 5.07 8.60 -4.47
C LEU A 55 4.99 8.37 -5.97
N ASN A 56 3.81 8.06 -6.53
CA ASN A 56 3.67 8.03 -7.98
C ASN A 56 3.73 9.43 -8.61
N LYS A 57 3.33 10.49 -7.89
CA LYS A 57 3.45 11.89 -8.35
C LYS A 57 4.87 12.42 -8.13
N ASN A 58 5.46 12.08 -6.98
CA ASN A 58 6.79 12.48 -6.54
C ASN A 58 7.63 11.20 -6.30
N PRO A 59 8.15 10.57 -7.37
CA PRO A 59 8.90 9.34 -7.24
C PRO A 59 10.14 9.55 -6.36
N PRO A 60 10.41 8.64 -5.42
CA PRO A 60 11.61 8.72 -4.61
C PRO A 60 12.85 8.38 -5.45
N PRO A 61 14.06 8.61 -4.92
CA PRO A 61 15.31 8.22 -5.56
C PRO A 61 15.41 6.71 -5.85
N PRO A 62 16.23 6.26 -6.81
CA PRO A 62 16.40 4.84 -7.13
C PRO A 62 16.94 3.99 -5.97
N ASP A 63 17.64 4.59 -5.01
CA ASP A 63 18.20 3.96 -3.81
C ASP A 63 17.25 4.02 -2.60
N TRP A 64 15.98 4.33 -2.83
CA TRP A 64 14.99 4.43 -1.78
C TRP A 64 14.78 3.10 -1.04
N ASP A 65 14.86 3.15 0.29
CA ASP A 65 14.80 2.01 1.20
C ASP A 65 13.37 1.63 1.63
N GLY A 66 12.36 2.29 1.06
CA GLY A 66 10.96 2.11 1.40
C GLY A 66 10.46 3.00 2.55
N VAL A 67 11.29 3.91 3.07
CA VAL A 67 10.90 4.85 4.13
C VAL A 67 10.06 5.99 3.55
N PHE A 68 8.84 6.13 4.05
CA PHE A 68 7.99 7.27 3.74
C PHE A 68 8.09 8.32 4.85
N THR A 69 8.74 9.44 4.55
CA THR A 69 8.80 10.59 5.46
C THR A 69 7.56 11.44 5.30
N MET A 70 6.67 11.43 6.30
CA MET A 70 5.57 12.40 6.38
C MET A 70 6.17 13.78 6.64
N THR A 71 6.23 14.62 5.62
CA THR A 71 6.53 16.04 5.77
C THR A 71 5.26 16.76 6.21
N THR A 72 4.95 16.71 7.50
CA THR A 72 3.94 17.59 8.08
C THR A 72 4.50 19.02 8.04
N LYS A 73 3.85 19.91 7.29
CA LYS A 73 4.13 21.35 7.32
C LYS A 73 3.54 22.00 8.56
#